data_AF-A0A3P6RQD6-F1
#
_entry.id   AF-A0A3P6RQD6-F1
#
_cell.length_a   1.000
_cell.length_b   1.000
_cell.length_c   1.000
_cell.angle_alpha   90.00
_cell.angle_beta   90.00
_cell.angle_gamma   90.00
#
_symmetry.space_group_name_H-M   'P 1'
#
loop_
_entity.id
_entity.type
_entity.pdbx_description
1 polymer ?
#
loop_
_entity_poly.entity_id
_entity_poly.type
_entity_poly.pdbx_seq_one_letter_code
_entity_poly.pdbx_strand_id
1 'polypeptide(L)'
;MRERLHRIGKAQFHLLAYMFLHVQNVIRMESENKMGIHALGLLFQTVLDISRQLVCYLIVNASARLFPDAPKNGYLFDEVTIVP
;
A
#
# COMPACT_ATOMS: atom_id res chain seq x y z
N MET A 1 7.03 -1.07 12.35
CA MET A 1 6.61 -0.25 11.18
C MET A 1 5.34 0.55 11.47
N ARG A 2 4.24 -0.08 11.90
CA ARG A 2 2.97 0.59 12.27
C ARG A 2 3.16 1.79 13.20
N GLU A 3 3.92 1.63 14.28
CA GLU A 3 4.22 2.75 15.21
C GLU A 3 4.97 3.91 14.54
N ARG A 4 5.86 3.62 13.58
CA ARG A 4 6.57 4.66 12.82
C ARG A 4 5.61 5.41 11.91
N LEU A 5 4.65 4.72 11.28
CA LEU A 5 3.61 5.35 10.47
C LEU A 5 2.75 6.31 11.28
N HIS A 6 2.44 5.99 12.54
CA HIS A 6 1.69 6.89 13.43
C HIS A 6 2.44 8.17 13.81
N ARG A 7 3.75 8.25 13.54
CA ARG A 7 4.58 9.44 13.83
C ARG A 7 4.70 10.41 12.66
N ILE A 8 4.26 10.06 11.44
CA ILE A 8 4.52 10.87 10.23
C ILE A 8 3.55 12.03 10.02
N GLY A 9 2.66 12.29 10.97
CA GLY A 9 1.62 13.31 10.86
C GLY A 9 0.33 12.75 10.25
N LYS A 10 -0.82 13.25 10.73
CA LYS A 10 -2.14 12.70 10.36
C LYS A 10 -2.41 12.80 8.86
N ALA A 11 -2.09 13.93 8.23
CA ALA A 11 -2.33 14.14 6.81
C ALA A 11 -1.48 13.20 5.94
N GLN A 12 -0.20 13.07 6.26
CA GLN A 12 0.75 12.20 5.57
C GLN A 12 0.36 10.72 5.74
N PHE A 13 -0.04 10.33 6.95
CA PHE A 13 -0.53 8.98 7.22
C PHE A 13 -1.72 8.62 6.34
N HIS A 14 -2.74 9.49 6.28
CA HIS A 14 -3.92 9.26 5.46
C HIS A 14 -3.57 9.26 3.97
N LEU A 15 -2.74 10.19 3.50
CA LEU A 15 -2.29 10.24 2.10
C LEU A 15 -1.60 8.94 1.69
N LEU A 16 -0.65 8.46 2.50
CA LEU A 16 0.04 7.19 2.26
C LEU A 16 -0.93 6.01 2.27
N ALA A 17 -1.87 5.99 3.21
CA ALA A 17 -2.92 4.96 3.25
C ALA A 17 -3.75 4.97 1.96
N TYR A 18 -4.33 6.10 1.58
CA TYR A 18 -5.12 6.23 0.35
C TYR A 18 -4.35 5.78 -0.89
N MET A 19 -3.11 6.22 -1.02
CA MET A 19 -2.24 5.86 -2.13
C MET A 19 -2.00 4.34 -2.19
N PHE A 20 -1.56 3.70 -1.11
CA PHE A 20 -1.26 2.26 -1.13
C PHE A 20 -2.52 1.40 -1.27
N LEU A 21 -3.62 1.83 -0.66
CA LEU A 21 -4.92 1.19 -0.81
C LEU A 21 -5.43 1.26 -2.27
N HIS A 22 -5.22 2.38 -2.95
CA HIS A 22 -5.51 2.53 -4.38
C HIS A 22 -4.57 1.69 -5.24
N VAL A 23 -3.27 1.68 -4.95
CA VAL A 23 -2.28 0.83 -5.63
C VAL A 23 -2.65 -0.65 -5.54
N GLN A 24 -3.13 -1.13 -4.39
CA GLN A 24 -3.64 -2.49 -4.29
C GLN A 24 -4.82 -2.75 -5.22
N ASN A 25 -5.73 -1.79 -5.41
CA ASN A 25 -6.83 -1.93 -6.38
C ASN A 25 -6.31 -1.98 -7.83
N VAL A 26 -5.30 -1.19 -8.18
CA VAL A 26 -4.64 -1.25 -9.49
C VAL A 26 -4.04 -2.64 -9.73
N ILE A 27 -3.35 -3.20 -8.74
CA ILE A 27 -2.75 -4.55 -8.83
C ILE A 27 -3.81 -5.63 -8.98
N ARG A 28 -4.99 -5.49 -8.37
CA ARG A 28 -6.09 -6.44 -8.57
C ARG A 28 -6.57 -6.51 -10.03
N MET A 29 -6.28 -5.48 -10.82
CA MET A 29 -6.55 -5.43 -12.25
C MET A 29 -5.32 -5.77 -13.11
N GLU A 30 -4.31 -6.43 -12.55
CA GLU A 30 -3.05 -6.75 -13.25
C GLU A 30 -3.27 -7.55 -14.55
N SER A 31 -4.30 -8.40 -14.61
CA SER A 31 -4.67 -9.12 -15.84
C SER A 31 -4.96 -8.17 -17.01
N GLU A 32 -5.51 -6.99 -16.75
CA GLU A 32 -5.91 -5.98 -17.72
C GLU A 32 -4.82 -4.91 -17.92
N ASN A 33 -4.27 -4.37 -16.84
CA ASN A 33 -3.34 -3.23 -16.90
C ASN A 33 -1.86 -3.62 -16.89
N LYS A 34 -1.53 -4.89 -16.63
CA LYS A 34 -0.16 -5.43 -16.54
C LYS A 34 0.72 -4.82 -15.44
N MET A 35 0.11 -4.19 -14.44
CA MET A 35 0.79 -3.50 -13.34
C MET A 35 0.80 -4.34 -12.05
N GLY A 36 1.77 -5.24 -11.95
CA GLY A 36 2.02 -6.02 -10.73
C GLY A 36 2.78 -5.25 -9.64
N ILE A 37 2.90 -5.88 -8.46
CA ILE A 37 3.59 -5.32 -7.26
C ILE A 37 4.98 -4.79 -7.60
N HIS A 38 5.74 -5.54 -8.40
CA HIS A 38 7.12 -5.22 -8.74
C HIS A 38 7.27 -4.03 -9.69
N ALA A 39 6.34 -3.86 -10.63
CA ALA A 39 6.31 -2.74 -11.57
C ALA A 39 5.93 -1.45 -10.84
N LEU A 40 4.85 -1.49 -10.05
CA LEU A 40 4.45 -0.33 -9.24
C LEU A 40 5.48 -0.02 -8.15
N GLY A 41 6.11 -1.04 -7.56
CA GLY A 41 7.22 -0.87 -6.63
C GLY A 41 8.41 -0.11 -7.23
N LEU A 42 8.71 -0.35 -8.51
CA LEU A 42 9.77 0.38 -9.24
C LEU A 42 9.37 1.83 -9.51
N LEU A 43 8.12 2.10 -9.87
CA LEU A 43 7.63 3.45 -10.16
C LEU A 43 7.52 4.31 -8.90
N PHE A 44 6.94 3.77 -7.83
CA PHE A 44 6.74 4.55 -6.60
C PHE A 44 8.01 4.76 -5.79
N GLN A 45 9.10 4.02 -6.06
CA GLN A 45 10.38 4.27 -5.40
C GLN A 45 10.89 5.68 -5.70
N THR A 46 10.69 6.18 -6.93
CA THR A 46 11.18 7.50 -7.36
C THR A 46 10.30 8.61 -6.83
N VAL A 47 9.00 8.36 -6.70
CA VAL A 47 8.03 9.33 -6.17
C VAL A 47 8.17 9.52 -4.67
N LEU A 48 8.42 8.43 -3.93
CA LEU A 48 8.47 8.43 -2.47
C LEU A 48 9.89 8.60 -1.92
N ASP A 49 10.91 8.55 -2.77
CA ASP A 49 12.32 8.59 -2.40
C ASP A 49 12.69 7.54 -1.32
N ILE A 50 12.21 6.31 -1.53
CA ILE A 50 12.49 5.16 -0.65
C ILE A 50 12.84 3.93 -1.47
N SER A 51 13.48 2.94 -0.85
CA SER A 51 13.86 1.72 -1.56
C SER A 51 12.65 0.99 -2.14
N ARG A 52 12.79 0.44 -3.36
CA ARG A 52 11.78 -0.43 -3.99
C ARG A 52 11.30 -1.55 -3.06
N GLN A 53 12.19 -2.11 -2.25
CA GLN A 53 11.84 -3.14 -1.26
C GLN A 53 10.85 -2.61 -0.21
N LEU A 54 11.08 -1.40 0.30
CA LEU A 54 10.17 -0.76 1.25
C LEU A 54 8.82 -0.44 0.60
N VAL A 55 8.82 0.04 -0.65
CA VAL A 55 7.57 0.26 -1.41
C VAL A 55 6.78 -1.04 -1.56
N CYS A 56 7.42 -2.12 -2.03
CA CYS A 56 6.77 -3.42 -2.18
C CYS A 56 6.23 -3.93 -0.83
N TYR A 57 6.99 -3.76 0.25
CA TYR A 57 6.54 -4.11 1.60
C TYR A 57 5.29 -3.33 2.00
N LEU A 58 5.26 -2.01 1.76
CA LEU A 58 4.11 -1.17 2.06
C LEU A 58 2.87 -1.59 1.24
N ILE A 59 3.04 -1.89 -0.05
CA ILE A 59 1.96 -2.40 -0.92
C ILE A 59 1.37 -3.71 -0.40
N VAL A 60 2.23 -4.70 -0.11
CA VAL A 60 1.79 -6.06 0.30
C VAL A 60 1.12 -6.05 1.68
N ASN A 61 1.51 -5.13 2.55
CA ASN A 61 1.02 -5.05 3.93
C ASN A 61 0.03 -3.90 4.16
N ALA A 62 -0.44 -3.21 3.12
CA ALA A 62 -1.35 -2.08 3.25
C ALA A 62 -2.74 -2.48 3.78
N SER A 63 -3.36 -3.48 3.15
CA SER A 63 -4.64 -4.08 3.56
C SER A 63 -4.83 -5.48 2.98
N ALA A 64 -5.94 -6.13 3.34
CA ALA A 64 -6.35 -7.44 2.85
C ALA A 64 -6.73 -7.52 1.36
N ARG A 65 -6.77 -6.40 0.63
CA ARG A 65 -7.29 -6.36 -0.75
C ARG A 65 -6.55 -7.28 -1.73
N LEU A 66 -5.25 -7.53 -1.54
CA LEU A 66 -4.48 -8.42 -2.41
C LEU A 66 -4.62 -9.90 -2.03
N PHE A 67 -4.82 -10.19 -0.75
CA PHE A 67 -4.82 -11.55 -0.20
C PHE A 67 -5.93 -11.68 0.86
N PRO A 68 -7.21 -11.71 0.44
CA PRO A 68 -8.35 -11.69 1.36
C PRO A 68 -8.42 -12.92 2.27
N ASP A 69 -7.95 -14.08 1.78
CA ASP A 69 -7.97 -15.35 2.53
C ASP A 69 -6.71 -15.56 3.39
N ALA A 70 -5.76 -14.62 3.37
CA ALA A 70 -4.56 -14.76 4.18
C ALA A 70 -4.87 -14.51 5.67
N PRO A 71 -4.44 -15.40 6.58
CA PRO A 71 -4.59 -15.17 8.01
C PRO A 71 -3.73 -13.98 8.39
N LYS A 72 -4.32 -12.78 8.53
CA LYS A 72 -3.55 -11.58 8.86
C LYS A 72 -4.25 -10.75 9.94
N ASN A 73 -3.68 -10.84 11.14
CA ASN A 73 -3.83 -9.83 12.18
C ASN A 73 -2.86 -8.68 11.88
N GLY A 74 -3.39 -7.53 11.47
CA GLY A 74 -2.69 -6.24 11.54
C GLY A 74 -2.00 -5.74 10.27
N TYR A 75 -2.77 -5.39 9.23
CA TYR A 75 -2.26 -4.60 8.09
C TYR A 75 -2.06 -3.13 8.45
N LEU A 76 -1.12 -2.47 7.76
CA LEU A 76 -0.64 -1.14 8.08
C LEU A 76 -1.73 -0.06 8.11
N PHE A 77 -2.80 -0.21 7.31
CA PHE A 77 -3.84 0.80 7.14
C PHE A 77 -5.27 0.27 7.34
N ASP A 78 -5.47 -0.79 8.14
CA ASP A 78 -6.81 -1.35 8.41
C ASP A 78 -7.79 -0.33 9.02
N GLU A 79 -7.28 0.68 9.73
CA GLU A 79 -8.06 1.76 10.34
C GLU A 79 -8.54 2.82 9.35
N VAL A 80 -8.07 2.80 8.10
CA VAL A 80 -8.41 3.79 7.08
C VAL A 80 -9.50 3.23 6.16
N THR A 81 -10.67 3.86 6.21
CA THR A 81 -11.77 3.59 5.27
C THR A 81 -11.74 4.61 4.15
N ILE A 82 -11.73 4.14 2.90
CA ILE A 82 -11.92 5.01 1.74
C ILE A 82 -13.43 5.19 1.58
N VAL A 83 -13.93 6.39 1.88
CA VAL A 83 -15.32 6.77 1.58
C VAL A 83 -15.37 7.27 0.12
N PRO A 84 -16.30 6.76 -0.71
CA PRO A 84 -16.50 7.24 -2.08
C PRO A 84 -16.84 8.72 -2.18
#